data_AF-A0A9P4U752-F1
#
_entry.id   AF-A0A9P4U752-F1
#
_cell.length_a   1.000
_cell.length_b   1.000
_cell.length_c   1.000
_cell.angle_alpha   90.00
_cell.angle_beta   90.00
_cell.angle_gamma   90.00
#
_symmetry.space_group_name_H-M   'P 1'
#
loop_
_entity.id
_entity.type
_entity.pdbx_description
1 polymer ?
#
loop_
_entity_poly.entity_id
_entity_poly.type
_entity_poly.pdbx_seq_one_letter_code
_entity_poly.pdbx_strand_id
1 'polypeptide(L)'
;PNWPAFAPLIPESDLSLRETLSGQIVTMPNFFTATLCKTYVSFLSLLPLATTPGKPKRGDAVRVNDRFQIDDPAFAERLWSGTSLRKLVLGTAENDGLGMDAAQRRELWGGEVVGLNPNIRIYRYSKGQFFDQHYDDSNNVTLPGSPSVPARTTWTLLLYLTSPATGCVGGETVFYPELDTGKKKSKEPPPEPFVVELEVGLALLHRHGAHCMLHEGREVTQGEKWVIRSDLCVKR
;
A
#
# COMPACT_ATOMS: atom_id res chain seq x y z
N PRO A 1 3.71 19.47 4.03
CA PRO A 1 4.42 19.32 5.33
C PRO A 1 5.93 19.26 5.09
N ASN A 2 6.77 19.57 6.09
CA ASN A 2 8.22 19.43 5.95
C ASN A 2 8.65 17.97 6.14
N TRP A 3 8.39 17.13 5.14
CA TRP A 3 8.69 15.70 5.20
C TRP A 3 10.17 15.44 5.48
N PRO A 4 10.51 14.53 6.42
CA PRO A 4 11.90 14.12 6.62
C PRO A 4 12.53 13.60 5.33
N ALA A 5 13.86 13.70 5.23
CA ALA A 5 14.59 13.08 4.12
C ALA A 5 14.39 11.55 4.14
N PHE A 6 14.38 10.92 2.97
CA PHE A 6 14.41 9.46 2.88
C PHE A 6 15.86 8.99 3.08
N ALA A 7 16.32 9.01 4.33
CA ALA A 7 17.68 8.62 4.68
C ALA A 7 17.75 8.08 6.13
N PRO A 8 18.49 6.99 6.38
CA PRO A 8 19.16 6.14 5.40
C PRO A 8 18.17 5.22 4.66
N LEU A 9 18.48 4.91 3.39
CA LEU A 9 17.78 3.91 2.58
C LEU A 9 18.59 2.61 2.52
N ILE A 10 17.90 1.50 2.29
CA ILE A 10 18.54 0.22 1.99
C ILE A 10 19.08 0.24 0.54
N PRO A 11 20.29 -0.29 0.29
CA PRO A 11 20.81 -0.42 -1.07
C PRO A 11 19.86 -1.21 -1.98
N GLU A 12 19.81 -0.84 -3.27
CA GLU A 12 18.99 -1.54 -4.26
C GLU A 12 19.32 -3.04 -4.36
N SER A 13 20.58 -3.43 -4.22
CA SER A 13 21.03 -4.83 -4.24
C SER A 13 20.41 -5.71 -3.14
N ASP A 14 19.95 -5.08 -2.06
CA ASP A 14 19.41 -5.77 -0.88
C ASP A 14 17.88 -5.74 -0.85
N LEU A 15 17.26 -5.18 -1.89
CA LEU A 15 15.81 -5.08 -2.05
C LEU A 15 15.33 -5.92 -3.23
N SER A 16 14.18 -6.55 -3.06
CA SER A 16 13.51 -7.31 -4.10
C SER A 16 12.00 -7.29 -3.86
N LEU A 17 11.24 -7.34 -4.94
CA LEU A 17 9.80 -7.61 -4.88
C LEU A 17 9.58 -9.09 -4.65
N ARG A 18 8.53 -9.41 -3.89
CA ARG A 18 8.06 -10.78 -3.65
C ARG A 18 6.59 -10.84 -3.96
N GLU A 19 6.21 -11.62 -4.95
CA GLU A 19 4.81 -11.93 -5.18
C GLU A 19 4.34 -12.94 -4.12
N THR A 20 3.65 -12.45 -3.11
CA THR A 20 3.21 -13.27 -1.96
C THR A 20 1.82 -13.86 -2.16
N LEU A 21 1.02 -13.26 -3.05
CA LEU A 21 -0.18 -13.87 -3.60
C LEU A 21 -0.25 -13.58 -5.09
N SER A 22 -0.24 -14.62 -5.92
CA SER A 22 -0.09 -14.49 -7.37
C SER A 22 -1.14 -13.56 -7.99
N GLY A 23 -0.65 -12.60 -8.77
CA GLY A 23 -1.42 -11.58 -9.46
C GLY A 23 -2.13 -10.57 -8.56
N GLN A 24 -2.00 -10.65 -7.23
CA GLN A 24 -2.85 -9.92 -6.29
C GLN A 24 -2.08 -9.13 -5.24
N ILE A 25 -0.99 -9.70 -4.70
CA ILE A 25 -0.23 -9.11 -3.60
C ILE A 25 1.27 -9.25 -3.88
N VAL A 26 1.94 -8.11 -3.88
CA VAL A 26 3.40 -8.00 -3.99
C VAL A 26 3.91 -7.26 -2.76
N THR A 27 4.98 -7.74 -2.16
CA THR A 27 5.62 -7.10 -1.02
C THR A 27 7.07 -6.77 -1.30
N MET A 28 7.60 -5.79 -0.59
CA MET A 28 9.00 -5.42 -0.57
C MET A 28 9.43 -5.20 0.88
N PRO A 29 9.93 -6.25 1.55
CA PRO A 29 10.46 -6.15 2.90
C PRO A 29 11.63 -5.19 2.98
N ASN A 30 11.83 -4.57 4.15
CA ASN A 30 12.92 -3.61 4.40
C ASN A 30 12.98 -2.40 3.46
N PHE A 31 11.91 -2.06 2.74
CA PHE A 31 11.91 -0.91 1.83
C PHE A 31 12.34 0.39 2.53
N PHE A 32 11.80 0.64 3.73
CA PHE A 32 12.33 1.65 4.64
C PHE A 32 13.12 1.00 5.77
N THR A 33 14.22 1.66 6.18
CA THR A 33 14.96 1.24 7.36
C THR A 33 14.13 1.46 8.62
N ALA A 34 14.36 0.65 9.66
CA ALA A 34 13.68 0.85 10.96
C ALA A 34 13.92 2.26 11.54
N THR A 35 15.12 2.82 11.35
CA THR A 35 15.44 4.21 11.74
C THR A 35 14.58 5.21 10.99
N LEU A 36 14.46 5.06 9.66
CA LEU A 36 13.64 5.95 8.84
C LEU A 36 12.15 5.85 9.20
N CYS A 37 11.64 4.63 9.43
CA CYS A 37 10.28 4.40 9.92
C CYS A 37 10.03 5.13 11.25
N LYS A 38 10.95 5.00 12.22
CA LYS A 38 10.85 5.70 13.50
C LYS A 38 10.84 7.22 13.33
N THR A 39 11.73 7.77 12.51
CA THR A 39 11.76 9.21 12.19
C THR A 39 10.43 9.68 11.59
N TYR A 40 9.87 8.89 10.66
CA TYR A 40 8.57 9.20 10.07
C TYR A 40 7.45 9.11 11.10
N VAL A 41 7.36 8.06 11.93
CA VAL A 41 6.35 7.98 12.99
C VAL A 41 6.40 9.19 13.93
N SER A 42 7.60 9.59 14.36
CA SER A 42 7.78 10.80 15.20
C SER A 42 7.35 12.09 14.52
N PHE A 43 7.53 12.21 13.20
CA PHE A 43 7.07 13.38 12.45
C PHE A 43 5.56 13.35 12.20
N LEU A 44 5.03 12.20 11.80
CA LEU A 44 3.63 12.01 11.43
C LEU A 44 2.69 12.22 12.63
N SER A 45 3.14 11.90 13.85
CA SER A 45 2.40 12.16 15.09
C SER A 45 2.18 13.64 15.40
N LEU A 46 2.93 14.53 14.75
CA LEU A 46 2.77 15.99 14.87
C LEU A 46 1.79 16.56 13.84
N LEU A 47 1.32 15.76 12.87
CA LEU A 47 0.38 16.21 11.86
C LEU A 47 -1.05 16.28 12.45
N PRO A 48 -1.92 17.18 11.94
CA PRO A 48 -3.29 17.31 12.40
C PRO A 48 -4.17 16.18 11.85
N LEU A 49 -4.02 14.98 12.40
CA LEU A 49 -4.83 13.83 12.03
C LEU A 49 -6.28 14.03 12.50
N ALA A 50 -7.23 13.65 11.67
CA ALA A 50 -8.66 13.66 12.00
C ALA A 50 -9.18 12.22 12.07
N THR A 51 -9.88 11.89 13.15
CA THR A 51 -10.54 10.59 13.30
C THR A 51 -11.71 10.48 12.32
N THR A 52 -11.81 9.37 11.60
CA THR A 52 -12.93 9.12 10.71
C THR A 52 -14.25 9.00 11.51
N PRO A 53 -15.38 9.47 10.95
CA PRO A 53 -16.67 9.27 11.59
C PRO A 53 -16.98 7.78 11.72
N GLY A 54 -17.34 7.31 12.93
CA GLY A 54 -17.67 5.90 13.17
C GLY A 54 -18.96 5.41 12.49
N LYS A 55 -19.73 6.31 11.84
CA LYS A 55 -20.89 5.95 11.01
C LYS A 55 -20.52 6.12 9.53
N PRO A 56 -20.39 5.02 8.77
CA PRO A 56 -20.08 5.12 7.35
C PRO A 56 -21.27 5.66 6.55
N LYS A 57 -21.02 6.12 5.32
CA LYS A 57 -22.10 6.39 4.36
C LYS A 57 -22.73 5.06 3.94
N ARG A 58 -23.95 5.10 3.42
CA ARG A 58 -24.62 3.90 2.91
C ARG A 58 -23.76 3.27 1.80
N GLY A 59 -23.32 2.03 2.00
CA GLY A 59 -22.48 1.29 1.06
C GLY A 59 -20.98 1.33 1.37
N ASP A 60 -20.54 2.20 2.29
CA ASP A 60 -19.15 2.23 2.76
C ASP A 60 -18.99 1.31 3.98
N ALA A 61 -17.83 0.67 4.11
CA ALA A 61 -17.48 -0.11 5.29
C ALA A 61 -17.19 0.79 6.50
N VAL A 62 -17.43 0.27 7.71
CA VAL A 62 -17.12 1.01 8.94
C VAL A 62 -15.61 1.17 9.05
N ARG A 63 -15.19 2.40 9.35
CA ARG A 63 -13.79 2.73 9.53
C ARG A 63 -13.65 3.63 10.72
N VAL A 64 -12.76 3.24 11.63
CA VAL A 64 -12.38 4.06 12.77
C VAL A 64 -10.88 4.14 12.74
N ASN A 65 -10.33 5.24 12.25
CA ASN A 65 -8.91 5.50 12.24
C ASN A 65 -8.63 7.01 12.19
N ASP A 66 -7.42 7.40 12.57
CA ASP A 66 -6.96 8.77 12.41
C ASP A 66 -6.29 8.94 11.05
N ARG A 67 -6.66 10.01 10.34
CA ARG A 67 -6.26 10.22 8.95
C ARG A 67 -5.76 11.64 8.70
N PHE A 68 -4.69 11.74 7.94
CA PHE A 68 -4.24 12.97 7.31
C PHE A 68 -4.10 12.72 5.81
N GLN A 69 -4.54 13.65 4.98
CA GLN A 69 -4.47 13.53 3.52
C GLN A 69 -3.97 14.84 2.93
N ILE A 70 -3.10 14.75 1.93
CA ILE A 70 -2.60 15.90 1.20
C ILE A 70 -2.32 15.52 -0.26
N ASP A 71 -2.55 16.45 -1.18
CA ASP A 71 -2.01 16.36 -2.54
C ASP A 71 -0.56 16.88 -2.54
N ASP A 72 0.41 15.99 -2.69
CA ASP A 72 1.84 16.30 -2.64
C ASP A 72 2.62 15.53 -3.72
N PRO A 73 2.65 16.06 -4.95
CA PRO A 73 3.39 15.42 -6.04
C PRO A 73 4.89 15.32 -5.81
N ALA A 74 5.48 16.25 -5.05
CA ALA A 74 6.90 16.22 -4.76
C ALA A 74 7.26 15.06 -3.82
N PHE A 75 6.42 14.77 -2.82
CA PHE A 75 6.57 13.57 -2.00
C PHE A 75 6.40 12.29 -2.81
N ALA A 76 5.36 12.22 -3.66
CA ALA A 76 5.10 11.08 -4.52
C ALA A 76 6.29 10.79 -5.46
N GLU A 77 6.82 11.82 -6.12
CA GLU A 77 7.98 11.68 -7.01
C GLU A 77 9.26 11.29 -6.26
N ARG A 78 9.49 11.87 -5.07
CA ARG A 78 10.60 11.45 -4.22
C ARG A 78 10.48 9.99 -3.80
N LEU A 79 9.28 9.52 -3.48
CA LEU A 79 9.08 8.12 -3.06
C LEU A 79 9.27 7.17 -4.25
N TRP A 80 8.80 7.58 -5.42
CA TRP A 80 8.93 6.82 -6.67
C TRP A 80 10.38 6.75 -7.17
N SER A 81 11.00 7.90 -7.45
CA SER A 81 12.30 8.00 -8.11
C SER A 81 13.48 8.17 -7.15
N GLY A 82 13.24 8.66 -5.94
CA GLY A 82 14.27 8.84 -4.91
C GLY A 82 14.53 7.59 -4.06
N THR A 83 13.81 6.49 -4.32
CA THR A 83 14.04 5.17 -3.72
C THR A 83 14.19 4.11 -4.82
N SER A 84 14.45 2.86 -4.44
CA SER A 84 14.53 1.74 -5.39
C SER A 84 13.17 1.34 -5.98
N LEU A 85 12.06 1.92 -5.51
CA LEU A 85 10.69 1.55 -5.91
C LEU A 85 10.49 1.60 -7.43
N ARG A 86 10.85 2.71 -8.09
CA ARG A 86 10.70 2.84 -9.54
C ARG A 86 11.42 1.73 -10.30
N LYS A 87 12.68 1.45 -9.96
CA LYS A 87 13.49 0.45 -10.68
C LYS A 87 12.96 -0.96 -10.46
N LEU A 88 12.57 -1.29 -9.24
CA LEU A 88 11.99 -2.58 -8.90
C LEU A 88 10.64 -2.80 -9.60
N VAL A 89 9.74 -1.80 -9.55
CA VAL A 89 8.42 -1.89 -10.19
C VAL A 89 8.55 -1.95 -11.71
N LEU A 90 9.48 -1.20 -12.31
CA LEU A 90 9.72 -1.21 -13.76
C LEU A 90 10.62 -2.37 -14.25
N GLY A 91 11.21 -3.16 -13.35
CA GLY A 91 12.09 -4.28 -13.73
C GLY A 91 13.41 -3.82 -14.34
N THR A 92 13.92 -2.65 -13.93
CA THR A 92 15.21 -2.10 -14.39
C THR A 92 16.29 -2.18 -13.32
N ALA A 93 15.99 -2.81 -12.17
CA ALA A 93 16.99 -3.18 -11.17
C ALA A 93 17.75 -4.43 -11.62
N GLU A 94 18.98 -4.65 -11.13
CA GLU A 94 19.76 -5.86 -11.46
C GLU A 94 19.02 -7.15 -11.07
N ASN A 95 18.31 -7.11 -9.94
CA ASN A 95 17.41 -8.17 -9.49
C ASN A 95 16.14 -7.55 -8.90
N ASP A 96 15.05 -7.55 -9.65
CA ASP A 96 13.77 -7.03 -9.15
C ASP A 96 12.96 -8.04 -8.32
N GLY A 97 13.35 -9.32 -8.33
CA GLY A 97 12.71 -10.40 -7.56
C GLY A 97 11.50 -11.07 -8.20
N LEU A 98 10.91 -10.52 -9.27
CA LEU A 98 9.75 -11.14 -9.94
C LEU A 98 10.13 -12.03 -11.13
N GLY A 99 11.30 -11.80 -11.75
CA GLY A 99 11.74 -12.57 -12.91
C GLY A 99 10.81 -12.45 -14.14
N MET A 100 10.01 -11.39 -14.20
CA MET A 100 9.04 -11.12 -15.26
C MET A 100 9.67 -10.30 -16.38
N ASP A 101 9.32 -10.63 -17.63
CA ASP A 101 9.61 -9.76 -18.77
C ASP A 101 8.73 -8.50 -18.78
N ALA A 102 8.99 -7.60 -19.73
CA ALA A 102 8.26 -6.33 -19.84
C ALA A 102 6.75 -6.51 -20.11
N ALA A 103 6.35 -7.55 -20.84
CA ALA A 103 4.95 -7.79 -21.17
C ALA A 103 4.18 -8.34 -19.96
N GLN A 104 4.75 -9.35 -19.29
CA GLN A 104 4.21 -9.92 -18.05
C GLN A 104 4.09 -8.87 -16.95
N ARG A 105 5.10 -8.01 -16.80
CA ARG A 105 5.09 -6.90 -15.85
C ARG A 105 4.02 -5.86 -16.16
N ARG A 106 3.84 -5.52 -17.44
CA ARG A 106 2.77 -4.60 -17.88
C ARG A 106 1.39 -5.19 -17.58
N GLU A 107 1.21 -6.50 -17.76
CA GLU A 107 -0.01 -7.21 -17.39
C GLU A 107 -0.24 -7.22 -15.87
N LEU A 108 0.80 -7.50 -15.08
CA LEU A 108 0.73 -7.48 -13.62
C LEU A 108 0.27 -6.11 -13.09
N TRP A 109 0.86 -5.02 -13.56
CA TRP A 109 0.50 -3.69 -13.10
C TRP A 109 -0.79 -3.13 -13.70
N GLY A 110 -1.34 -3.80 -14.72
CA GLY A 110 -2.54 -3.38 -15.44
C GLY A 110 -2.30 -2.23 -16.43
N GLY A 111 -1.05 -2.05 -16.88
CA GLY A 111 -0.65 -1.01 -17.82
C GLY A 111 0.81 -0.56 -17.67
N GLU A 112 1.17 0.50 -18.41
CA GLU A 112 2.47 1.17 -18.28
C GLU A 112 2.47 2.01 -17.00
N VAL A 113 3.26 1.63 -15.99
CA VAL A 113 3.38 2.39 -14.73
C VAL A 113 4.15 3.68 -14.97
N VAL A 114 3.53 4.81 -14.63
CA VAL A 114 4.06 6.16 -14.90
C VAL A 114 4.40 6.93 -13.63
N GLY A 115 4.08 6.41 -12.44
CA GLY A 115 4.42 7.04 -11.17
C GLY A 115 3.48 6.65 -10.04
N LEU A 116 3.47 7.48 -9.01
CA LEU A 116 2.61 7.35 -7.83
C LEU A 116 1.52 8.42 -7.80
N ASN A 117 0.39 8.08 -7.19
CA ASN A 117 -0.70 9.02 -6.94
C ASN A 117 -0.23 10.13 -5.97
N PRO A 118 -0.35 11.43 -6.34
CA PRO A 118 0.04 12.53 -5.46
C PRO A 118 -0.84 12.68 -4.22
N ASN A 119 -2.00 12.02 -4.16
CA ASN A 119 -2.85 11.97 -2.97
C ASN A 119 -2.22 11.08 -1.88
N ILE A 120 -1.32 11.66 -1.09
CA ILE A 120 -0.64 10.99 0.02
C ILE A 120 -1.58 10.94 1.23
N ARG A 121 -1.75 9.74 1.78
CA ARG A 121 -2.60 9.51 2.95
C ARG A 121 -1.78 8.90 4.06
N ILE A 122 -1.96 9.44 5.26
CA ILE A 122 -1.37 8.93 6.48
C ILE A 122 -2.50 8.33 7.31
N TYR A 123 -2.29 7.11 7.78
CA TYR A 123 -3.20 6.43 8.68
C TYR A 123 -2.51 6.13 10.00
N ARG A 124 -3.18 6.47 11.10
CA ARG A 124 -2.90 5.96 12.43
C ARG A 124 -4.11 5.16 12.92
N TYR A 125 -3.87 3.96 13.43
CA TYR A 125 -4.86 3.16 14.14
C TYR A 125 -4.36 2.95 15.57
N SER A 126 -5.01 3.56 16.55
CA SER A 126 -4.77 3.29 17.97
C SER A 126 -5.53 2.04 18.43
N LYS A 127 -5.28 1.56 19.65
CA LYS A 127 -6.03 0.42 20.20
C LYS A 127 -7.56 0.57 20.03
N GLY A 128 -8.21 -0.47 19.50
CA GLY A 128 -9.65 -0.52 19.21
C GLY A 128 -10.04 0.03 17.83
N GLN A 129 -9.11 0.60 17.07
CA GLN A 129 -9.35 1.15 15.73
C GLN A 129 -9.11 0.07 14.65
N PHE A 130 -9.91 0.14 13.58
CA PHE A 130 -9.94 -0.86 12.49
C PHE A 130 -10.55 -0.25 11.21
N PHE A 131 -10.52 -1.03 10.13
CA PHE A 131 -11.28 -0.77 8.92
C PHE A 131 -11.90 -2.08 8.43
N ASP A 132 -13.23 -2.17 8.51
CA ASP A 132 -14.00 -3.35 8.09
C ASP A 132 -13.73 -3.74 6.63
N GLN A 133 -14.13 -4.96 6.29
CA GLN A 133 -14.04 -5.52 4.95
C GLN A 133 -14.60 -4.58 3.88
N HIS A 134 -13.78 -4.27 2.87
CA HIS A 134 -14.13 -3.38 1.77
C HIS A 134 -13.37 -3.75 0.49
N TYR A 135 -13.79 -3.11 -0.60
CA TYR A 135 -13.04 -3.05 -1.85
C TYR A 135 -12.57 -1.61 -2.06
N ASP A 136 -11.34 -1.46 -2.56
CA ASP A 136 -10.81 -0.18 -2.99
C ASP A 136 -11.10 0.01 -4.49
N ASP A 137 -11.52 1.22 -4.88
CA ASP A 137 -11.78 1.57 -6.29
C ASP A 137 -10.57 2.27 -6.94
N SER A 138 -10.53 2.21 -8.27
CA SER A 138 -9.58 2.95 -9.08
C SER A 138 -9.95 4.43 -9.18
N ASN A 139 -8.93 5.29 -9.25
CA ASN A 139 -9.10 6.73 -9.45
C ASN A 139 -8.45 7.14 -10.78
N ASN A 140 -9.13 7.98 -11.54
CA ASN A 140 -8.51 8.70 -12.65
C ASN A 140 -7.75 9.89 -12.08
N VAL A 141 -6.47 10.01 -12.42
CA VAL A 141 -5.59 11.08 -11.94
C VAL A 141 -4.83 11.68 -13.12
N THR A 142 -4.29 12.88 -12.93
CA THR A 142 -3.36 13.50 -13.87
C THR A 142 -2.05 13.73 -13.14
N LEU A 143 -1.00 13.00 -13.53
CA LEU A 143 0.31 13.17 -12.94
C LEU A 143 0.96 14.44 -13.49
N PRO A 144 1.57 15.29 -12.63
CA PRO A 144 2.26 16.48 -13.08
C PRO A 144 3.50 16.12 -13.90
N GLY A 145 3.81 16.96 -14.88
CA GLY A 145 4.88 16.78 -15.85
C GLY A 145 4.70 17.74 -17.02
N SER A 146 5.63 17.72 -17.97
CA SER A 146 5.59 18.54 -19.18
C SER A 146 5.76 17.66 -20.42
N PRO A 147 4.66 17.16 -21.04
CA PRO A 147 3.26 17.36 -20.66
C PRO A 147 2.83 16.52 -19.45
N SER A 148 1.71 16.90 -18.82
CA SER A 148 1.07 16.10 -17.78
C SER A 148 0.57 14.76 -18.33
N VAL A 149 0.53 13.73 -17.49
CA VAL A 149 0.19 12.36 -17.92
C VAL A 149 -1.17 11.94 -17.33
N PRO A 150 -2.21 11.75 -18.16
CA PRO A 150 -3.46 11.10 -17.72
C PRO A 150 -3.19 9.65 -17.30
N ALA A 151 -3.62 9.29 -16.10
CA ALA A 151 -3.37 7.99 -15.52
C ALA A 151 -4.57 7.46 -14.73
N ARG A 152 -4.53 6.17 -14.38
CA ARG A 152 -5.48 5.48 -13.51
C ARG A 152 -4.73 4.71 -12.43
N THR A 153 -5.20 4.73 -11.20
CA THR A 153 -4.61 3.93 -10.13
C THR A 153 -4.98 2.45 -10.29
N THR A 154 -4.04 1.53 -10.10
CA THR A 154 -4.29 0.06 -10.25
C THR A 154 -3.84 -0.79 -9.07
N TRP A 155 -2.90 -0.30 -8.27
CA TRP A 155 -2.44 -0.97 -7.05
C TRP A 155 -2.33 0.05 -5.91
N THR A 156 -2.84 -0.32 -4.74
CA THR A 156 -2.60 0.44 -3.51
C THR A 156 -1.20 0.11 -2.99
N LEU A 157 -0.42 1.14 -2.66
CA LEU A 157 0.87 1.03 -1.97
C LEU A 157 0.66 1.43 -0.50
N LEU A 158 0.86 0.48 0.43
CA LEU A 158 0.92 0.72 1.87
C LEU A 158 2.34 0.54 2.36
N LEU A 159 2.88 1.53 3.06
CA LEU A 159 4.16 1.45 3.74
C LEU A 159 3.93 1.36 5.24
N TYR A 160 4.24 0.21 5.83
CA TYR A 160 4.11 -0.05 7.26
C TYR A 160 5.30 0.52 8.02
N LEU A 161 5.02 1.36 9.02
CA LEU A 161 6.06 2.01 9.82
C LEU A 161 6.21 1.41 11.22
N THR A 162 5.29 0.54 11.62
CA THR A 162 5.21 -0.10 12.94
C THR A 162 4.88 -1.58 12.80
N SER A 163 5.26 -2.36 13.80
CA SER A 163 5.05 -3.81 13.88
C SER A 163 4.93 -4.26 15.35
N PRO A 164 4.76 -5.58 15.62
CA PRO A 164 4.88 -6.09 16.98
C PRO A 164 6.22 -5.76 17.64
N ALA A 165 7.31 -5.71 16.87
CA ALA A 165 8.63 -5.33 17.38
C ALA A 165 8.70 -3.87 17.86
N THR A 166 7.78 -3.01 17.44
CA THR A 166 7.64 -1.62 17.92
C THR A 166 6.47 -1.46 18.90
N GLY A 167 5.90 -2.56 19.38
CA GLY A 167 4.78 -2.56 20.34
C GLY A 167 3.38 -2.44 19.72
N CYS A 168 3.24 -2.58 18.40
CA CYS A 168 1.95 -2.60 17.71
C CYS A 168 1.48 -4.05 17.49
N VAL A 169 0.39 -4.46 18.14
CA VAL A 169 -0.19 -5.81 18.03
C VAL A 169 -1.59 -5.73 17.43
N GLY A 170 -1.96 -6.71 16.60
CA GLY A 170 -3.14 -6.63 15.73
C GLY A 170 -2.89 -5.67 14.56
N GLY A 171 -3.97 -5.25 13.90
CA GLY A 171 -3.85 -4.31 12.78
C GLY A 171 -3.36 -4.93 11.49
N GLU A 172 -3.36 -6.25 11.33
CA GLU A 172 -2.96 -6.90 10.07
C GLU A 172 -3.85 -6.46 8.91
N THR A 173 -3.30 -6.45 7.69
CA THR A 173 -4.14 -6.28 6.48
C THR A 173 -4.47 -7.66 5.95
N VAL A 174 -5.76 -7.99 5.92
CA VAL A 174 -6.24 -9.34 5.63
C VAL A 174 -7.05 -9.33 4.36
N PHE A 175 -6.74 -10.25 3.46
CA PHE A 175 -7.37 -10.41 2.18
C PHE A 175 -8.16 -11.71 2.14
N TYR A 176 -9.33 -11.70 1.51
CA TYR A 176 -10.24 -12.83 1.44
C TYR A 176 -10.36 -13.30 -0.02
N PRO A 177 -9.59 -14.32 -0.44
CA PRO A 177 -9.68 -14.84 -1.80
C PRO A 177 -11.07 -15.43 -2.05
N GLU A 178 -11.69 -15.00 -3.14
CA GLU A 178 -12.96 -15.59 -3.58
C GLU A 178 -12.72 -16.91 -4.31
N LEU A 179 -13.65 -17.86 -4.16
CA LEU A 179 -13.67 -19.07 -4.99
C LEU A 179 -13.97 -18.66 -6.44
N ASP A 180 -13.31 -19.31 -7.41
CA ASP A 180 -13.61 -19.11 -8.83
C ASP A 180 -15.06 -19.54 -9.12
N THR A 181 -15.97 -18.56 -9.18
CA THR A 181 -17.44 -18.76 -9.19
C THR A 181 -17.96 -19.32 -10.51
N GLY A 182 -17.09 -19.62 -11.48
CA GLY A 182 -17.43 -20.33 -12.71
C GLY A 182 -17.93 -21.77 -12.50
N LYS A 183 -17.71 -22.37 -11.33
CA LYS A 183 -18.27 -23.67 -10.94
C LYS A 183 -19.38 -23.47 -9.90
N LYS A 184 -20.62 -23.77 -10.30
CA LYS A 184 -21.80 -23.91 -9.41
C LYS A 184 -21.39 -24.42 -8.02
N LYS A 185 -21.63 -23.61 -6.98
CA LYS A 185 -21.57 -23.98 -5.55
C LYS A 185 -20.71 -25.22 -5.28
N SER A 186 -19.39 -25.08 -5.37
CA SER A 186 -18.53 -26.13 -4.82
C SER A 186 -18.88 -26.26 -3.33
N LYS A 187 -18.97 -27.50 -2.84
CA LYS A 187 -19.10 -27.79 -1.41
C LYS A 187 -17.78 -27.55 -0.65
N GLU A 188 -16.78 -26.99 -1.33
CA GLU A 188 -15.48 -26.74 -0.75
C GLU A 188 -15.56 -25.51 0.15
N PRO A 189 -14.89 -25.54 1.32
CA PRO A 189 -14.80 -24.37 2.16
C PRO A 189 -14.13 -23.22 1.38
N PRO A 190 -14.46 -21.95 1.68
CA PRO A 190 -13.75 -20.82 1.10
C PRO A 190 -12.25 -20.93 1.42
N PRO A 191 -11.37 -20.39 0.56
CA PRO A 191 -9.95 -20.34 0.84
C PRO A 191 -9.68 -19.64 2.17
N GLU A 192 -8.63 -20.08 2.86
CA GLU A 192 -8.17 -19.40 4.06
C GLU A 192 -7.80 -17.94 3.74
N PRO A 193 -8.12 -16.98 4.64
CA PRO A 193 -7.72 -15.59 4.44
C PRO A 193 -6.21 -15.44 4.34
N PHE A 194 -5.75 -14.60 3.42
CA PHE A 194 -4.35 -14.25 3.27
C PHE A 194 -4.02 -13.07 4.17
N VAL A 195 -3.17 -13.28 5.17
CA VAL A 195 -2.80 -12.27 6.17
C VAL A 195 -1.44 -11.66 5.82
N VAL A 196 -1.39 -10.34 5.67
CA VAL A 196 -0.12 -9.60 5.63
C VAL A 196 0.13 -9.02 7.02
N GLU A 197 1.07 -9.64 7.71
CA GLU A 197 1.56 -9.22 9.02
C GLU A 197 2.18 -7.81 8.97
N LEU A 198 2.16 -7.11 10.11
CA LEU A 198 2.84 -5.84 10.23
C LEU A 198 4.35 -6.06 10.38
N GLU A 199 5.12 -5.59 9.40
CA GLU A 199 6.58 -5.58 9.43
C GLU A 199 7.07 -4.14 9.20
N VAL A 200 7.98 -3.67 10.07
CA VAL A 200 8.52 -2.30 9.97
C VAL A 200 9.29 -2.15 8.67
N GLY A 201 8.92 -1.14 7.89
CA GLY A 201 9.57 -0.85 6.62
C GLY A 201 9.05 -1.67 5.45
N LEU A 202 8.05 -2.53 5.66
CA LEU A 202 7.41 -3.28 4.58
C LEU A 202 6.61 -2.35 3.69
N ALA A 203 6.88 -2.39 2.38
CA ALA A 203 5.97 -1.89 1.38
C ALA A 203 5.10 -3.03 0.86
N LEU A 204 3.78 -2.89 0.99
CA LEU A 204 2.76 -3.78 0.49
C LEU A 204 2.09 -3.13 -0.73
N LEU A 205 2.08 -3.85 -1.85
CA LEU A 205 1.31 -3.54 -3.04
C LEU A 205 0.18 -4.56 -3.14
N HIS A 206 -1.08 -4.10 -3.17
CA HIS A 206 -2.22 -4.97 -3.49
C HIS A 206 -3.07 -4.38 -4.60
N ARG A 207 -3.65 -5.24 -5.45
CA ARG A 207 -4.55 -4.78 -6.52
C ARG A 207 -5.79 -4.11 -5.95
N HIS A 208 -6.26 -3.09 -6.66
CA HIS A 208 -7.56 -2.46 -6.42
C HIS A 208 -8.32 -2.18 -7.72
N GLY A 209 -9.51 -1.58 -7.63
CA GLY A 209 -10.41 -1.39 -8.76
C GLY A 209 -11.08 -2.71 -9.17
N ALA A 210 -11.17 -2.97 -10.47
CA ALA A 210 -11.88 -4.14 -11.02
C ALA A 210 -11.33 -5.51 -10.58
N HIS A 211 -10.11 -5.54 -10.04
CA HIS A 211 -9.45 -6.76 -9.54
C HIS A 211 -9.18 -6.70 -8.04
N CYS A 212 -9.83 -5.77 -7.32
CA CYS A 212 -9.66 -5.66 -5.87
C CYS A 212 -10.16 -6.92 -5.18
N MET A 213 -9.34 -7.49 -4.31
CA MET A 213 -9.78 -8.52 -3.38
C MET A 213 -10.48 -7.88 -2.18
N LEU A 214 -11.52 -8.52 -1.65
CA LEU A 214 -12.13 -8.10 -0.39
C LEU A 214 -11.05 -8.11 0.70
N HIS A 215 -10.92 -7.02 1.43
CA HIS A 215 -9.88 -6.92 2.45
C HIS A 215 -10.29 -6.01 3.62
N GLU A 216 -9.65 -6.21 4.76
CA GLU A 216 -9.84 -5.40 5.96
C GLU A 216 -8.50 -4.99 6.58
N GLY A 217 -8.53 -3.93 7.38
CA GLY A 217 -7.50 -3.67 8.38
C GLY A 217 -8.04 -4.09 9.74
N ARG A 218 -7.52 -5.19 10.29
CA ARG A 218 -7.97 -5.74 11.58
C ARG A 218 -7.81 -4.73 12.71
N GLU A 219 -8.49 -4.99 13.82
CA GLU A 219 -8.38 -4.19 15.02
C GLU A 219 -6.94 -4.17 15.55
N VAL A 220 -6.42 -2.98 15.85
CA VAL A 220 -5.21 -2.83 16.66
C VAL A 220 -5.57 -3.14 18.12
N THR A 221 -4.91 -4.13 18.72
CA THR A 221 -5.19 -4.57 20.09
C THR A 221 -4.22 -3.97 21.11
N GLN A 222 -3.04 -3.53 20.65
CA GLN A 222 -2.02 -2.85 21.46
C GLN A 222 -1.19 -1.89 20.60
N GLY A 223 -0.77 -0.76 21.18
CA GLY A 223 0.08 0.22 20.51
C GLY A 223 -0.66 1.03 19.43
N GLU A 224 0.10 1.44 18.41
CA GLU A 224 -0.42 2.19 17.27
C GLU A 224 0.14 1.63 15.96
N LYS A 225 -0.73 1.39 14.98
CA LYS A 225 -0.35 1.10 13.59
C LYS A 225 -0.22 2.39 12.81
N TRP A 226 0.93 2.60 12.18
CA TRP A 226 1.21 3.74 11.31
C TRP A 226 1.47 3.29 9.86
N VAL A 227 0.76 3.91 8.92
CA VAL A 227 0.86 3.59 7.49
C VAL A 227 0.91 4.86 6.65
N ILE A 228 1.80 4.88 5.65
CA ILE A 228 1.74 5.84 4.53
C ILE A 228 1.12 5.12 3.34
N ARG A 229 0.15 5.75 2.68
CA ARG A 229 -0.48 5.24 1.47
C ARG A 229 -0.27 6.17 0.29
N SER A 230 0.04 5.56 -0.85
CA SER A 230 -0.13 6.09 -2.20
C SER A 230 -0.66 4.96 -3.09
N ASP A 231 -0.72 5.15 -4.42
CA ASP A 231 -1.22 4.16 -5.35
C ASP A 231 -0.35 4.18 -6.63
N LEU A 232 -0.03 3.00 -7.21
CA LEU A 232 0.61 2.93 -8.52
C LEU A 232 -0.34 3.47 -9.58
N CYS A 233 0.18 4.35 -10.44
CA CYS A 233 -0.56 4.95 -11.54
C CYS A 233 -0.08 4.38 -12.86
N VAL A 234 -1.00 3.87 -13.67
CA VAL A 234 -0.73 3.43 -15.04
C VAL A 234 -1.29 4.42 -16.05
N LYS A 235 -0.61 4.57 -17.18
CA LYS A 235 -1.05 5.42 -18.29
C LYS A 235 -2.42 4.99 -18.81
N ARG A 236 -3.29 5.96 -19.05
CA ARG A 236 -4.61 5.74 -19.68
C ARG A 236 -4.54 5.79 -21.19
#